data_AF-A0A7Y8H8K8-F1
#
_entry.id   AF-A0A7Y8H8K8-F1
#
_cell.length_a   1.000
_cell.length_b   1.000
_cell.length_c   1.000
_cell.angle_alpha   90.00
_cell.angle_beta   90.00
_cell.angle_gamma   90.00
#
_symmetry.space_group_name_H-M   'P 1'
#
loop_
_entity.id
_entity.type
_entity.pdbx_description
1 polymer ?
#
loop_
_entity_poly.entity_id
_entity_poly.type
_entity_poly.pdbx_seq_one_letter_code
_entity_poly.pdbx_strand_id
1 'polypeptide(L)'
;IVIASLAFAVIAGYGIDSFFKGIIARFRKPIPTLLISFLFFLMIAEVWIVPLPTKPVKIPEFYQNLGNKSENFALLEIPGNRDTWSTAMFYQTFHSKKIVGGHTGFNVPEYKFIENSPVISALAKMDIDKFKKDKQNFSEEIITTLQNMKIRYVIVNLKNWYYLKTGSFSGQKLKTGQPLYPLFLRGFPFKWDEPDKDILKLFLSSKERKDLENIFGTPIYLDKKIVAYNIL
;
A
#
# COMPACT_ATOMS: atom_id res chain seq x y z
N ILE A 1 11.94 -19.01 -1.25
CA ILE A 1 13.14 -18.28 -1.75
C ILE A 1 14.23 -18.20 -0.68
N VAL A 2 13.93 -17.82 0.56
CA VAL A 2 14.92 -17.75 1.65
C VAL A 2 15.57 -19.09 1.99
N ILE A 3 14.79 -20.17 2.11
CA ILE A 3 15.34 -21.50 2.43
C ILE A 3 16.21 -22.05 1.28
N ALA A 4 15.80 -21.83 0.03
CA ALA A 4 16.56 -22.25 -1.15
C ALA A 4 17.88 -21.48 -1.28
N SER A 5 17.87 -20.16 -1.09
CA SER A 5 19.09 -19.34 -1.11
C SER A 5 20.05 -19.73 0.02
N LEU A 6 19.53 -20.06 1.21
CA LEU A 6 20.35 -20.59 2.30
C LEU A 6 21.00 -21.94 1.92
N ALA A 7 20.22 -22.88 1.35
CA ALA A 7 20.75 -24.17 0.92
C ALA A 7 21.85 -24.00 -0.16
N PHE A 8 21.65 -23.11 -1.13
CA PHE A 8 22.67 -22.79 -2.13
C PHE A 8 23.93 -22.16 -1.52
N ALA A 9 23.78 -21.26 -0.55
CA ALA A 9 24.92 -20.65 0.14
C ALA A 9 25.75 -21.71 0.88
N VAL A 10 25.10 -22.68 1.55
CA VAL A 10 25.78 -23.78 2.24
C VAL A 10 26.53 -24.67 1.24
N ILE A 11 25.89 -25.07 0.14
CA ILE A 11 26.53 -25.88 -0.91
C ILE A 11 27.72 -25.14 -1.55
N ALA A 12 27.55 -23.85 -1.85
CA ALA A 12 28.62 -23.01 -2.36
C ALA A 12 29.81 -22.95 -1.38
N GLY A 13 29.54 -22.83 -0.08
CA GLY A 13 30.56 -22.88 0.97
C GLY A 13 31.37 -24.18 0.97
N TYR A 14 30.70 -25.33 0.90
CA TYR A 14 31.39 -26.64 0.82
C TYR A 14 32.15 -26.83 -0.50
N GLY A 15 31.61 -26.33 -1.61
CA GLY A 15 32.30 -26.34 -2.91
C GLY A 15 33.57 -25.51 -2.88
N ILE A 16 33.51 -24.32 -2.28
CA ILE A 16 34.67 -23.44 -2.06
C ILE A 16 35.70 -24.14 -1.18
N ASP A 17 35.34 -24.69 -0.02
CA ASP A 17 36.28 -25.39 0.87
C ASP A 17 37.02 -26.55 0.16
N SER A 18 36.29 -27.35 -0.60
CA SER A 18 36.85 -28.46 -1.38
C SER A 18 37.80 -27.97 -2.48
N PHE A 19 37.44 -26.89 -3.18
CA PHE A 19 38.27 -26.26 -4.21
C PHE A 19 39.56 -25.67 -3.62
N PHE A 20 39.46 -25.03 -2.45
CA PHE A 20 40.60 -24.44 -1.76
C PHE A 20 41.60 -25.49 -1.27
N LYS A 21 41.12 -26.59 -0.67
CA LYS A 21 41.96 -27.70 -0.20
C LYS A 21 42.60 -28.50 -1.33
N GLY A 22 41.96 -28.62 -2.49
CA GLY A 22 42.44 -29.44 -3.59
C GLY A 22 43.40 -28.74 -4.57
N ILE A 23 42.92 -27.67 -5.19
CA ILE A 23 43.59 -27.01 -6.33
C ILE A 23 44.41 -25.82 -5.85
N ILE A 24 43.82 -24.96 -5.01
CA ILE A 24 44.45 -23.72 -4.58
C ILE A 24 45.58 -23.98 -3.56
N ALA A 25 45.44 -24.98 -2.69
CA ALA A 25 46.46 -25.38 -1.72
C ALA A 25 47.78 -25.87 -2.37
N ARG A 26 47.77 -26.20 -3.67
CA ARG A 26 48.99 -26.54 -4.44
C ARG A 26 49.83 -25.31 -4.80
N PHE A 27 49.25 -24.11 -4.74
CA PHE A 27 49.98 -22.87 -5.00
C PHE A 27 50.68 -22.38 -3.74
N ARG A 28 51.87 -21.79 -3.89
CA ARG A 28 52.56 -21.12 -2.79
C ARG A 28 51.77 -19.89 -2.32
N LYS A 29 51.76 -19.64 -1.01
CA LYS A 29 51.32 -18.34 -0.48
C LYS A 29 52.14 -17.23 -1.17
N PRO A 30 51.52 -16.13 -1.65
CA PRO A 30 50.26 -15.53 -1.19
C PRO A 30 49.03 -15.67 -2.12
N ILE A 31 49.13 -16.42 -3.23
CA ILE A 31 48.10 -16.47 -4.28
C ILE A 31 46.68 -16.77 -3.75
N PRO A 32 46.47 -17.78 -2.86
CA PRO A 32 45.15 -18.08 -2.31
C PRO A 32 44.50 -16.91 -1.56
N THR A 33 45.29 -16.19 -0.77
CA THR A 33 44.84 -15.07 0.06
C THR A 33 44.41 -13.88 -0.81
N LEU A 34 45.16 -13.62 -1.87
CA LEU A 34 44.87 -12.52 -2.80
C LEU A 34 43.56 -12.78 -3.55
N LEU A 35 43.31 -14.04 -3.92
CA LEU A 35 42.10 -14.45 -4.61
C LEU A 35 40.85 -14.33 -3.71
N ILE A 36 40.94 -14.73 -2.44
CA ILE A 36 39.86 -14.53 -1.45
C ILE A 36 39.59 -13.04 -1.25
N SER A 37 40.65 -12.24 -1.06
CA SER A 37 40.50 -10.80 -0.86
C SER A 37 39.86 -10.12 -2.07
N PHE A 38 40.20 -10.56 -3.28
CA PHE A 38 39.60 -10.05 -4.51
C PHE A 38 38.12 -10.43 -4.64
N LEU A 39 37.75 -11.68 -4.36
CA LEU A 39 36.35 -12.11 -4.35
C LEU A 39 35.51 -11.35 -3.32
N PHE A 40 36.06 -11.14 -2.12
CA PHE A 40 35.41 -10.36 -1.08
C PHE A 40 35.22 -8.89 -1.50
N PHE A 41 36.25 -8.29 -2.12
CA PHE A 41 36.16 -6.94 -2.67
C PHE A 41 35.08 -6.85 -3.77
N LEU A 42 34.99 -7.84 -4.66
CA LEU A 42 33.93 -7.87 -5.69
C LEU A 42 32.53 -7.94 -5.08
N MET A 43 32.32 -8.75 -4.04
CA MET A 43 31.03 -8.81 -3.34
C MET A 43 30.67 -7.47 -2.68
N ILE A 44 31.64 -6.82 -2.05
CA ILE A 44 31.43 -5.49 -1.47
C ILE A 44 31.11 -4.49 -2.59
N ALA A 45 31.87 -4.48 -3.68
CA ALA A 45 31.67 -3.57 -4.81
C ALA A 45 30.29 -3.73 -5.46
N GLU A 46 29.76 -4.95 -5.52
CA GLU A 46 28.40 -5.23 -6.02
C GLU A 46 27.32 -4.64 -5.10
N VAL A 47 27.50 -4.75 -3.79
CA VAL A 47 26.54 -4.24 -2.79
C VAL A 47 26.77 -2.75 -2.48
N TRP A 48 27.87 -2.17 -2.95
CA TRP A 48 28.24 -0.76 -2.73
C TRP A 48 27.37 0.17 -3.58
N ILE A 49 26.17 0.43 -3.09
CA ILE A 49 25.26 1.43 -3.66
C ILE A 49 25.24 2.62 -2.70
N VAL A 50 26.23 3.51 -2.83
CA VAL A 50 26.35 4.72 -2.01
C VAL A 50 26.47 5.95 -2.93
N PRO A 51 25.56 6.94 -2.83
CA PRO A 51 24.37 6.94 -1.98
C PRO A 51 23.27 6.01 -2.52
N LEU A 52 22.51 5.39 -1.61
CA LEU A 52 21.27 4.72 -1.99
C LEU A 52 20.36 5.74 -2.69
N PRO A 53 19.86 5.45 -3.90
CA PRO A 53 18.98 6.37 -4.61
C PRO A 53 17.65 6.47 -3.85
N THR A 54 17.54 7.46 -2.97
CA THR A 54 16.28 7.79 -2.29
C THR A 54 15.44 8.68 -3.20
N LYS A 55 14.16 8.37 -3.33
CA LYS A 55 13.20 9.29 -3.96
C LYS A 55 12.62 10.20 -2.87
N PRO A 56 12.59 11.53 -3.06
CA PRO A 56 11.92 12.41 -2.13
C PRO A 56 10.43 12.07 -2.10
N VAL A 57 9.92 11.70 -0.92
CA VAL A 57 8.51 11.39 -0.74
C VAL A 57 7.77 12.66 -0.32
N LYS A 58 6.86 13.15 -1.17
CA LYS A 58 5.96 14.25 -0.84
C LYS A 58 4.69 13.73 -0.19
N ILE A 59 4.51 14.04 1.09
CA ILE A 59 3.33 13.70 1.89
C ILE A 59 2.29 14.82 1.75
N PRO A 60 1.02 14.51 1.46
CA PRO A 60 -0.04 15.52 1.42
C PRO A 60 -0.09 16.32 2.73
N GLU A 61 -0.26 17.64 2.63
CA GLU A 61 -0.26 18.57 3.77
C GLU A 61 -1.33 18.19 4.80
N PHE A 62 -2.46 17.64 4.34
CA PHE A 62 -3.50 17.08 5.18
C PHE A 62 -2.97 16.15 6.28
N TYR A 63 -2.09 15.19 5.94
CA TYR A 63 -1.54 14.25 6.92
C TYR A 63 -0.52 14.91 7.85
N GLN A 64 0.21 15.92 7.37
CA GLN A 64 1.13 16.68 8.23
C GLN A 64 0.34 17.42 9.32
N ASN A 65 -0.75 18.07 8.93
CA ASN A 65 -1.64 18.79 9.85
C ASN A 65 -2.35 17.87 10.86
N LEU A 66 -2.58 16.60 10.50
CA LEU A 66 -3.16 15.61 11.42
C LEU A 66 -2.22 15.21 12.56
N GLY A 67 -0.90 15.23 12.34
CA GLY A 67 0.10 14.92 13.37
C GLY A 67 0.09 15.92 14.52
N ASN A 68 -0.30 17.17 14.25
CA ASN A 68 -0.37 18.24 15.26
C ASN A 68 -1.61 18.18 16.15
N LYS A 69 -2.61 17.34 15.83
CA LYS A 69 -3.83 17.22 16.62
C LYS A 69 -3.59 16.32 17.82
N SER A 70 -4.00 16.71 19.03
CA SER A 70 -3.90 15.85 20.23
C SER A 70 -5.05 14.84 20.35
N GLU A 71 -6.14 15.06 19.62
CA GLU A 71 -7.36 14.27 19.71
C GLU A 71 -7.16 12.81 19.24
N ASN A 72 -7.90 11.89 19.88
CA ASN A 72 -7.87 10.46 19.58
C ASN A 72 -9.04 10.08 18.65
N PHE A 73 -8.74 9.94 17.37
CA PHE A 73 -9.70 9.54 16.34
C PHE A 73 -9.04 8.60 15.32
N ALA A 74 -9.87 7.96 14.51
CA ALA A 74 -9.47 7.10 13.41
C ALA A 74 -9.73 7.75 12.04
N LEU A 75 -9.00 7.29 11.04
CA LEU A 75 -9.20 7.65 9.63
C LEU A 75 -9.59 6.41 8.82
N LEU A 76 -10.53 6.57 7.91
CA LEU A 76 -10.95 5.55 6.97
C LEU A 76 -10.48 5.94 5.56
N GLU A 77 -9.53 5.17 5.02
CA GLU A 77 -9.08 5.37 3.63
C GLU A 77 -9.82 4.45 2.66
N ILE A 78 -10.34 5.05 1.59
CA ILE A 78 -11.12 4.39 0.56
C ILE A 78 -10.52 4.67 -0.84
N PRO A 79 -10.59 3.71 -1.78
CA PRO A 79 -11.12 2.36 -1.61
C PRO A 79 -10.21 1.50 -0.73
N GLY A 80 -10.81 0.62 0.07
CA GLY A 80 -10.12 -0.27 1.00
C GLY A 80 -9.49 -1.46 0.26
N ASN A 81 -8.31 -1.23 -0.31
CA ASN A 81 -7.54 -2.22 -1.04
C ASN A 81 -6.07 -2.22 -0.58
N ARG A 82 -5.28 -3.14 -1.16
CA ARG A 82 -3.89 -3.35 -0.75
C ARG A 82 -3.05 -2.09 -0.78
N ASP A 83 -3.12 -1.38 -1.90
CA ASP A 83 -2.26 -0.23 -2.16
C ASP A 83 -2.70 1.00 -1.37
N THR A 84 -4.01 1.22 -1.22
CA THR A 84 -4.55 2.31 -0.40
C THR A 84 -4.12 2.12 1.05
N TRP A 85 -4.36 0.94 1.62
CA TRP A 85 -4.00 0.70 3.02
C TRP A 85 -2.50 0.64 3.26
N SER A 86 -1.69 0.20 2.29
CA SER A 86 -0.23 0.31 2.39
C SER A 86 0.22 1.77 2.43
N THR A 87 -0.41 2.63 1.62
CA THR A 87 -0.15 4.06 1.63
C THR A 87 -0.63 4.70 2.95
N ALA A 88 -1.79 4.31 3.46
CA ALA A 88 -2.32 4.74 4.75
C ALA A 88 -1.37 4.38 5.89
N MET A 89 -0.84 3.16 5.93
CA MET A 89 0.15 2.71 6.91
C MET A 89 1.45 3.51 6.83
N PHE A 90 1.89 3.86 5.62
CA PHE A 90 3.04 4.75 5.46
C PHE A 90 2.75 6.14 6.04
N TYR A 91 1.61 6.76 5.70
CA TYR A 91 1.24 8.07 6.26
C TYR A 91 1.01 8.02 7.77
N GLN A 92 0.57 6.89 8.30
CA GLN A 92 0.42 6.66 9.73
C GLN A 92 1.71 6.90 10.51
N THR A 93 2.89 6.65 9.91
CA THR A 93 4.19 6.93 10.54
C THR A 93 4.43 8.42 10.80
N PHE A 94 3.73 9.31 10.09
CA PHE A 94 3.86 10.77 10.24
C PHE A 94 2.79 11.35 11.18
N HIS A 95 1.54 10.94 11.05
CA HIS A 95 0.43 11.54 11.82
C HIS A 95 0.07 10.76 13.10
N SER A 96 0.56 9.53 13.26
CA SER A 96 0.36 8.69 14.46
C SER A 96 -1.09 8.50 14.90
N LYS A 97 -2.04 8.57 13.95
CA LYS A 97 -3.47 8.35 14.21
C LYS A 97 -3.86 6.91 13.89
N LYS A 98 -4.97 6.46 14.46
CA LYS A 98 -5.52 5.14 14.15
C LYS A 98 -6.04 5.14 12.72
N ILE A 99 -5.83 4.06 11.99
CA ILE A 99 -6.37 3.88 10.65
C ILE A 99 -7.31 2.67 10.65
N VAL A 100 -8.34 2.71 9.82
CA VAL A 100 -9.23 1.59 9.57
C VAL A 100 -8.66 0.78 8.41
N GLY A 101 -8.33 -0.49 8.67
CA GLY A 101 -7.66 -1.37 7.72
C GLY A 101 -6.16 -1.46 7.96
N GLY A 102 -5.41 -1.69 6.88
CA GLY A 102 -3.98 -1.97 6.95
C GLY A 102 -3.67 -3.36 6.37
N HIS A 103 -2.40 -3.74 6.46
CA HIS A 103 -1.95 -5.09 6.17
C HIS A 103 -1.13 -5.60 7.33
N THR A 104 -1.52 -6.76 7.83
CA THR A 104 -0.73 -7.58 8.73
C THR A 104 -0.30 -8.83 7.97
N GLY A 105 0.90 -9.35 8.26
CA GLY A 105 1.40 -10.58 7.63
C GLY A 105 0.59 -11.84 7.96
N PHE A 106 -0.44 -11.72 8.80
CA PHE A 106 -1.30 -12.80 9.28
C PHE A 106 -2.76 -12.33 9.31
N ASN A 107 -3.69 -13.27 9.19
CA ASN A 107 -5.12 -13.03 9.37
C ASN A 107 -5.41 -12.81 10.86
N VAL A 108 -5.57 -11.54 11.25
CA VAL A 108 -6.03 -11.14 12.57
C VAL A 108 -7.57 -11.14 12.60
N PRO A 109 -8.20 -11.80 13.60
CA PRO A 109 -9.67 -11.86 13.72
C PRO A 109 -10.35 -10.50 13.69
N GLU A 110 -9.67 -9.47 14.17
CA GLU A 110 -10.16 -8.10 14.23
C GLU A 110 -10.50 -7.57 12.84
N TYR A 111 -9.79 -7.95 11.76
CA TYR A 111 -10.12 -7.48 10.40
C TYR A 111 -11.53 -7.87 9.93
N LYS A 112 -12.13 -8.90 10.55
CA LYS A 112 -13.51 -9.28 10.25
C LYS A 112 -14.51 -8.15 10.54
N PHE A 113 -14.18 -7.16 11.38
CA PHE A 113 -15.08 -6.01 11.58
C PHE A 113 -15.30 -5.22 10.30
N ILE A 114 -14.29 -5.13 9.42
CA ILE A 114 -14.38 -4.39 8.14
C ILE A 114 -15.38 -5.07 7.22
N GLU A 115 -15.37 -6.41 7.20
CA GLU A 115 -16.28 -7.21 6.38
C GLU A 115 -17.68 -7.29 6.99
N ASN A 116 -17.77 -7.43 8.31
CA ASN A 116 -19.01 -7.60 9.06
C ASN A 116 -19.77 -6.28 9.28
N SER A 117 -19.09 -5.12 9.24
CA SER A 117 -19.75 -3.82 9.31
C SER A 117 -20.27 -3.43 7.92
N PRO A 118 -21.60 -3.36 7.71
CA PRO A 118 -22.15 -3.05 6.40
C PRO A 118 -21.66 -1.70 5.87
N VAL A 119 -21.64 -0.67 6.74
CA VAL A 119 -21.18 0.69 6.41
C VAL A 119 -19.71 0.71 6.00
N ILE A 120 -18.82 0.11 6.80
CA ILE A 120 -17.38 0.13 6.51
C ILE A 120 -17.08 -0.68 5.25
N SER A 121 -17.69 -1.85 5.10
CA SER A 121 -17.58 -2.70 3.90
C SER A 121 -18.03 -1.98 2.64
N ALA A 122 -19.15 -1.23 2.71
CA ALA A 122 -19.68 -0.43 1.61
C ALA A 122 -18.71 0.68 1.19
N LEU A 123 -18.24 1.47 2.16
CA LEU A 123 -17.33 2.58 1.92
C LEU A 123 -15.99 2.06 1.39
N ALA A 124 -15.45 1.00 1.98
CA ALA A 124 -14.22 0.35 1.51
C ALA A 124 -14.33 -0.12 0.06
N LYS A 125 -15.48 -0.68 -0.34
CA LYS A 125 -15.74 -1.11 -1.73
C LYS A 125 -16.17 0.02 -2.65
N MET A 126 -16.43 1.21 -2.11
CA MET A 126 -17.09 2.33 -2.80
C MET A 126 -18.41 1.92 -3.47
N ASP A 127 -19.14 1.00 -2.84
CA ASP A 127 -20.42 0.48 -3.29
C ASP A 127 -21.58 1.18 -2.56
N ILE A 128 -21.63 2.51 -2.74
CA ILE A 128 -22.60 3.38 -2.08
C ILE A 128 -24.02 3.12 -2.60
N ASP A 129 -24.15 2.75 -3.88
CA ASP A 129 -25.43 2.47 -4.53
C ASP A 129 -26.17 1.28 -3.92
N LYS A 130 -25.43 0.28 -3.40
CA LYS A 130 -26.02 -0.89 -2.74
C LYS A 130 -26.83 -0.53 -1.50
N PHE A 131 -26.55 0.60 -0.85
CA PHE A 131 -27.27 1.03 0.35
C PHE A 131 -28.32 2.11 0.09
N LYS A 132 -28.24 2.84 -1.03
CA LYS A 132 -29.25 3.82 -1.41
C LYS A 132 -30.62 3.21 -1.72
N LYS A 133 -30.68 1.95 -2.13
CA LYS A 133 -31.93 1.29 -2.50
C LYS A 133 -32.83 0.96 -1.31
N ASP A 134 -32.27 0.87 -0.11
CA ASP A 134 -32.96 0.24 1.01
C ASP A 134 -33.42 1.22 2.12
N LYS A 135 -32.95 2.48 2.14
CA LYS A 135 -33.24 3.39 3.28
C LYS A 135 -33.35 4.88 2.91
N GLN A 136 -34.37 5.53 3.46
CA GLN A 136 -34.63 6.99 3.35
C GLN A 136 -33.64 7.86 4.16
N ASN A 137 -33.06 7.34 5.26
CA ASN A 137 -32.12 8.04 6.16
C ASN A 137 -30.68 7.48 6.10
N PHE A 138 -30.23 7.05 4.92
CA PHE A 138 -28.95 6.36 4.75
C PHE A 138 -27.72 7.18 5.19
N SER A 139 -27.66 8.49 4.90
CA SER A 139 -26.53 9.32 5.32
C SER A 139 -26.38 9.39 6.84
N GLU A 140 -27.49 9.45 7.58
CA GLU A 140 -27.48 9.50 9.05
C GLU A 140 -26.92 8.21 9.67
N GLU A 141 -27.29 7.05 9.13
CA GLU A 141 -26.78 5.75 9.59
C GLU A 141 -25.26 5.63 9.37
N ILE A 142 -24.76 6.08 8.21
CA ILE A 142 -23.32 6.11 7.94
C ILE A 142 -22.63 7.02 8.95
N ILE A 143 -23.07 8.27 9.07
CA ILE A 143 -22.45 9.26 9.95
C ILE A 143 -22.45 8.72 11.38
N THR A 144 -23.59 8.26 11.89
CA THR A 144 -23.72 7.70 13.25
C THR A 144 -22.78 6.52 13.47
N THR A 145 -22.67 5.61 12.50
CA THR A 145 -21.76 4.46 12.60
C THR A 145 -20.30 4.91 12.68
N LEU A 146 -19.89 5.85 11.83
CA LEU A 146 -18.52 6.37 11.81
C LEU A 146 -18.21 7.14 13.09
N GLN A 147 -19.16 7.93 13.60
CA GLN A 147 -19.03 8.65 14.87
C GLN A 147 -18.89 7.69 16.06
N ASN A 148 -19.69 6.63 16.13
CA ASN A 148 -19.60 5.58 17.16
C ASN A 148 -18.24 4.87 17.13
N MET A 149 -17.65 4.69 15.95
CA MET A 149 -16.31 4.13 15.77
C MET A 149 -15.18 5.15 15.96
N LYS A 150 -15.51 6.41 16.30
CA LYS A 150 -14.57 7.54 16.43
C LYS A 150 -13.76 7.78 15.16
N ILE A 151 -14.35 7.53 13.99
CA ILE A 151 -13.78 7.83 12.69
C ILE A 151 -14.14 9.28 12.37
N ARG A 152 -13.12 10.14 12.26
CA ARG A 152 -13.31 11.57 11.98
C ARG A 152 -13.20 11.90 10.50
N TYR A 153 -12.29 11.22 9.82
CA TYR A 153 -11.97 11.52 8.43
C TYR A 153 -12.18 10.31 7.53
N VAL A 154 -12.90 10.53 6.43
CA VAL A 154 -12.94 9.62 5.28
C VAL A 154 -12.07 10.23 4.19
N ILE A 155 -11.09 9.47 3.73
CA ILE A 155 -10.09 9.92 2.75
C ILE A 155 -10.22 9.06 1.51
N VAL A 156 -10.40 9.71 0.38
CA VAL A 156 -10.41 9.09 -0.94
C VAL A 156 -9.00 9.13 -1.52
N ASN A 157 -8.41 7.97 -1.78
CA ASN A 157 -7.18 7.85 -2.57
C ASN A 157 -7.53 7.88 -4.06
N LEU A 158 -7.20 8.98 -4.73
CA LEU A 158 -7.64 9.25 -6.09
C LEU A 158 -7.04 8.29 -7.12
N LYS A 159 -5.76 7.95 -6.96
CA LYS A 159 -5.07 7.00 -7.85
C LYS A 159 -5.74 5.63 -7.80
N ASN A 160 -6.04 5.15 -6.59
CA ASN A 160 -6.64 3.83 -6.40
C ASN A 160 -8.13 3.81 -6.76
N TRP A 161 -8.86 4.90 -6.52
CA TRP A 161 -10.21 5.09 -7.05
C TRP A 161 -10.23 4.99 -8.58
N TYR A 162 -9.29 5.67 -9.25
CA TYR A 162 -9.20 5.65 -10.71
C TYR A 162 -8.97 4.23 -11.25
N TYR A 163 -8.06 3.46 -10.65
CA TYR A 163 -7.80 2.09 -11.06
C TYR A 163 -8.98 1.15 -10.75
N LEU A 164 -9.66 1.35 -9.61
CA LEU A 164 -10.88 0.61 -9.29
C LEU A 164 -11.97 0.84 -10.37
N LYS A 165 -12.15 2.10 -10.82
CA LYS A 165 -13.18 2.46 -11.81
C LYS A 165 -12.86 2.02 -13.23
N THR A 166 -11.62 2.15 -13.64
CA THR A 166 -11.21 1.82 -15.01
C THR A 166 -10.96 0.33 -15.22
N GLY A 167 -10.98 -0.47 -14.15
CA GLY A 167 -10.55 -1.87 -14.18
C GLY A 167 -9.08 -2.03 -14.59
N SER A 168 -8.32 -0.93 -14.65
CA SER A 168 -6.89 -0.92 -14.93
C SER A 168 -6.11 -1.11 -13.64
N PHE A 169 -6.28 -2.25 -13.00
CA PHE A 169 -5.17 -2.77 -12.22
C PHE A 169 -4.21 -3.41 -13.23
N SER A 170 -2.97 -2.92 -13.34
CA SER A 170 -1.92 -3.62 -14.11
C SER A 170 -2.06 -3.69 -15.64
N GLY A 171 -2.72 -2.78 -16.34
CA GLY A 171 -2.81 -2.90 -17.81
C GLY A 171 -3.46 -4.21 -18.30
N GLN A 172 -4.12 -4.97 -17.42
CA GLN A 172 -4.95 -6.12 -17.77
C GLN A 172 -6.37 -5.73 -17.42
N LYS A 173 -7.23 -5.58 -18.44
CA LYS A 173 -8.68 -5.51 -18.23
C LYS A 173 -9.09 -6.79 -17.50
N LEU A 174 -9.43 -6.67 -16.23
CA LEU A 174 -10.02 -7.78 -15.48
C LEU A 174 -11.30 -8.19 -16.19
N LYS A 175 -11.38 -9.45 -16.65
CA LYS A 175 -12.64 -10.02 -17.13
C LYS A 175 -13.62 -10.03 -15.96
N THR A 176 -14.84 -9.56 -16.20
CA THR A 176 -15.92 -9.47 -15.22
C THR A 176 -16.07 -10.79 -14.46
N GLY A 177 -15.93 -10.76 -13.13
CA GLY A 177 -16.16 -11.91 -12.25
C GLY A 177 -14.92 -12.59 -11.65
N GLN A 178 -13.69 -12.12 -11.89
CA GLN A 178 -12.51 -12.69 -11.24
C GLN A 178 -12.20 -12.03 -9.88
N PRO A 179 -11.95 -12.79 -8.80
CA PRO A 179 -11.54 -12.23 -7.52
C PRO A 179 -10.16 -11.56 -7.62
N LEU A 180 -9.99 -10.42 -6.95
CA LEU A 180 -8.82 -9.53 -6.94
C LEU A 180 -7.49 -10.17 -6.46
N TYR A 181 -7.49 -11.45 -6.08
CA TYR A 181 -6.45 -12.03 -5.24
C TYR A 181 -5.34 -12.90 -5.89
N PRO A 182 -5.27 -13.24 -7.19
CA PRO A 182 -4.14 -14.05 -7.68
C PRO A 182 -3.04 -13.32 -8.45
N LEU A 183 -3.11 -12.02 -8.78
CA LEU A 183 -2.07 -11.40 -9.64
C LEU A 183 -0.77 -10.99 -8.93
N PHE A 184 -0.75 -10.94 -7.59
CA PHE A 184 0.42 -10.46 -6.82
C PHE A 184 1.64 -11.39 -6.85
N LEU A 185 1.49 -12.66 -7.24
CA LEU A 185 2.56 -13.66 -7.16
C LEU A 185 3.52 -13.68 -8.37
N ARG A 186 3.30 -12.85 -9.40
CA ARG A 186 4.03 -13.01 -10.69
C ARG A 186 5.28 -12.16 -10.91
N GLY A 187 5.74 -11.36 -9.94
CA GLY A 187 7.09 -10.77 -9.99
C GLY A 187 7.42 -9.94 -11.25
N PHE A 188 6.43 -9.48 -12.01
CA PHE A 188 6.67 -8.63 -13.17
C PHE A 188 6.96 -7.19 -12.72
N PRO A 189 7.92 -6.50 -13.36
CA PRO A 189 8.13 -5.08 -13.14
C PRO A 189 6.89 -4.32 -13.61
N PHE A 190 6.02 -3.96 -12.66
CA PHE A 190 4.89 -3.09 -12.92
C PHE A 190 5.40 -1.69 -13.25
N LYS A 191 5.18 -1.24 -14.48
CA LYS A 191 5.13 0.20 -14.75
C LYS A 191 3.81 0.73 -14.25
N TRP A 192 3.86 1.42 -13.12
CA TRP A 192 2.80 2.34 -12.74
C TRP A 192 2.95 3.57 -13.63
N ASP A 193 2.35 3.55 -14.81
CA ASP A 193 2.15 4.81 -15.52
C ASP A 193 1.25 5.65 -14.61
N GLU A 194 1.81 6.70 -14.03
CA GLU A 194 1.02 7.74 -13.39
C GLU A 194 0.03 8.20 -14.44
N PRO A 195 -1.29 8.20 -14.15
CA PRO A 195 -2.25 8.64 -15.14
C PRO A 195 -1.86 10.04 -15.62
N ASP A 196 -1.53 10.18 -16.91
CA ASP A 196 -1.27 11.50 -17.55
C ASP A 196 -2.48 12.44 -17.44
N LYS A 197 -3.63 11.90 -17.03
CA LYS A 197 -4.90 12.61 -16.86
C LYS A 197 -4.99 13.20 -15.46
N ASP A 198 -5.53 14.40 -15.38
CA ASP A 198 -5.89 15.05 -14.11
C ASP A 198 -6.99 14.24 -13.39
N ILE A 199 -6.54 13.28 -12.56
CA ILE A 199 -7.42 12.35 -11.83
C ILE A 199 -8.38 13.13 -10.92
N LEU A 200 -7.92 14.23 -10.33
CA LEU A 200 -8.74 15.08 -9.49
C LEU A 200 -9.92 15.63 -10.31
N LYS A 201 -9.67 16.15 -11.51
CA LYS A 201 -10.75 16.63 -12.39
C LYS A 201 -11.76 15.53 -12.76
N LEU A 202 -11.29 14.31 -13.01
CA LEU A 202 -12.17 13.16 -13.28
C LEU A 202 -12.99 12.77 -12.05
N PHE A 203 -12.38 12.82 -10.87
CA PHE A 203 -13.09 12.54 -9.61
C PHE A 203 -14.13 13.61 -9.32
N LEU A 204 -13.80 14.89 -9.51
CA LEU A 204 -14.71 16.01 -9.26
C LEU A 204 -15.96 15.98 -10.15
N SER A 205 -15.87 15.43 -11.36
CA SER A 205 -17.03 15.24 -12.26
C SER A 205 -17.77 13.91 -12.05
N SER A 206 -17.25 13.03 -11.20
CA SER A 206 -17.79 11.68 -11.00
C SER A 206 -19.10 11.67 -10.20
N LYS A 207 -19.88 10.58 -10.38
CA LYS A 207 -21.07 10.32 -9.55
C LYS A 207 -20.67 10.06 -8.10
N GLU A 208 -19.56 9.36 -7.87
CA GLU A 208 -19.07 8.98 -6.55
C GLU A 208 -18.74 10.21 -5.70
N ARG A 209 -18.16 11.25 -6.30
CA ARG A 209 -17.93 12.52 -5.61
C ARG A 209 -19.24 13.14 -5.13
N LYS A 210 -20.28 13.19 -5.98
CA LYS A 210 -21.59 13.72 -5.60
C LYS A 210 -22.23 12.88 -4.49
N ASP A 211 -22.08 11.56 -4.58
CA ASP A 211 -22.60 10.63 -3.60
C ASP A 211 -21.92 10.80 -2.24
N LEU A 212 -20.59 10.95 -2.22
CA LEU A 212 -19.84 11.24 -1.01
C LEU A 212 -20.19 12.62 -0.44
N GLU A 213 -20.42 13.63 -1.26
CA GLU A 213 -20.86 14.95 -0.78
C GLU A 213 -22.28 14.95 -0.22
N ASN A 214 -23.19 14.15 -0.79
CA ASN A 214 -24.53 13.98 -0.24
C ASN A 214 -24.52 13.27 1.12
N ILE A 215 -23.46 12.53 1.43
CA ILE A 215 -23.31 11.83 2.71
C ILE A 215 -22.52 12.68 3.71
N PHE A 216 -21.36 13.19 3.30
CA PHE A 216 -20.38 13.81 4.19
C PHE A 216 -20.28 15.34 4.06
N GLY A 217 -21.04 15.94 3.16
CA GLY A 217 -20.93 17.36 2.84
C GLY A 217 -19.69 17.69 2.02
N THR A 218 -19.25 18.94 2.07
CA THR A 218 -18.12 19.41 1.27
C THR A 218 -16.78 18.86 1.77
N PRO A 219 -15.87 18.47 0.85
CA PRO A 219 -14.52 18.05 1.23
C PRO A 219 -13.76 19.20 1.89
N ILE A 220 -13.03 18.89 2.95
CA ILE A 220 -12.20 19.85 3.70
C ILE A 220 -10.79 19.98 3.12
N TYR A 221 -10.39 19.04 2.26
CA TYR A 221 -9.08 19.03 1.62
C TYR A 221 -9.16 18.33 0.27
N LEU A 222 -8.54 18.92 -0.75
CA LEU A 222 -8.40 18.34 -2.09
C LEU A 222 -6.98 18.56 -2.60
N ASP A 223 -6.38 17.50 -3.11
CA ASP A 223 -5.10 17.52 -3.84
C ASP A 223 -5.16 16.46 -4.95
N LYS A 224 -4.17 16.44 -5.84
CA LYS A 224 -4.02 15.45 -6.92
C LYS A 224 -3.95 14.01 -6.43
N LYS A 225 -3.62 13.79 -5.15
CA LYS A 225 -3.51 12.46 -4.53
C LYS A 225 -4.76 12.04 -3.75
N ILE A 226 -5.37 12.97 -3.01
CA ILE A 226 -6.40 12.65 -2.03
C ILE A 226 -7.52 13.69 -1.98
N VAL A 227 -8.70 13.24 -1.55
CA VAL A 227 -9.81 14.09 -1.12
C VAL A 227 -10.24 13.66 0.27
N ALA A 228 -10.36 14.59 1.22
CA ALA A 228 -10.73 14.27 2.60
C ALA A 228 -12.02 14.95 3.02
N TYR A 229 -12.86 14.21 3.73
CA TYR A 229 -14.14 14.64 4.30
C TYR A 229 -14.08 14.57 5.83
N ASN A 230 -14.65 15.57 6.51
CA ASN A 230 -14.80 15.56 7.96
C ASN A 230 -16.22 15.11 8.33
N ILE A 231 -16.33 14.22 9.32
CA ILE A 231 -17.61 13.59 9.71
C ILE A 231 -18.06 14.05 11.12
N LEU A 232 -17.19 14.77 11.83
CA LEU A 232 -17.42 15.33 13.17
C LEU A 232 -17.47 16.85 13.15
#